data_AF-A0AAN6DXQ1-F1
#
_entry.id   AF-A0AAN6DXQ1-F1
#
_cell.length_a   1.000
_cell.length_b   1.000
_cell.length_c   1.000
_cell.angle_alpha   90.00
_cell.angle_beta   90.00
_cell.angle_gamma   90.00
#
_symmetry.space_group_name_H-M   'P 1'
#
loop_
_entity.id
_entity.type
_entity.pdbx_description
1 polymer ?
#
loop_
_entity_poly.entity_id
_entity_poly.type
_entity_poly.pdbx_seq_one_letter_code
_entity_poly.pdbx_strand_id
1 'polypeptide(L)'
;MATGVAEVDSDVRFSGSRQWPGERHPTRWDVHDANESPAITFLDRFRAALLHAEGAGEGAFPDTDSMMNSSEHLETNPARAYTYPVVMLSDIPTVLPEDEIARLHAAYFASFNQIFIDAVDIPGTSSNPLPPYLRIARACLGSISVPATSTSGYAIADGTDQTDLSAGLFVTAARLWTVIIEVDNREARMLEAVIAASLLITYGVLSIDRVHWRITTGILCNVVTMLRRLHLTDGYSPLCASPELPEKDFGIKSSLVSYLLLLDTVHAVHYGLVPHFSRTELFMKMPSSNHQFRTLYNSLTHGYALPQDVRTREDGLLLLTMLLSDIIYAQRCHLSIPGPSTSQVDVNPRSSTDRTPLRNPFAPLSLQSEYSRLSADFLAALSRWEQHFHRYVGSDILALYYFVRLQLICPDIGSLPRLAGYGTVPACSGRQCSSAERPEQIDIPDKAMDLAWLVLDHCDGNSQDLQRRMVVWIPVILFYSALVVWQKLYSQPFTDLKYGSLKVLGMYKDEIAKMPWPCCKAMADTLDRLMKR
;
A
#
# COMPACT_ATOMS: atom_id res chain seq x y z
N MET A 1 -71.42 19.23 -25.45
CA MET A 1 -71.51 18.95 -24.00
C MET A 1 -70.16 18.45 -23.55
N ALA A 2 -69.59 19.14 -22.56
CA ALA A 2 -68.24 18.99 -22.07
C ALA A 2 -68.15 17.92 -20.98
N THR A 3 -67.07 17.15 -21.00
CA THR A 3 -66.34 16.54 -19.87
C THR A 3 -64.98 16.13 -20.46
N GLY A 4 -63.81 16.65 -20.09
CA GLY A 4 -63.36 17.10 -18.78
C GLY A 4 -62.56 15.99 -18.09
N VAL A 5 -61.39 15.62 -18.63
CA VAL A 5 -60.42 14.75 -17.95
C VAL A 5 -59.05 15.42 -18.05
N ALA A 6 -58.50 15.72 -16.89
CA ALA A 6 -57.26 16.44 -16.67
C ALA A 6 -56.05 15.62 -17.14
N GLU A 7 -55.24 16.20 -18.02
CA GLU A 7 -53.85 15.78 -18.19
C GLU A 7 -53.05 16.25 -16.97
N VAL A 8 -52.53 15.29 -16.21
CA VAL A 8 -51.51 15.51 -15.19
C VAL A 8 -50.20 15.76 -15.94
N ASP A 9 -49.94 17.03 -16.22
CA ASP A 9 -48.67 17.50 -16.75
C ASP A 9 -47.63 17.37 -15.63
N SER A 10 -46.89 16.27 -15.66
CA SER A 10 -45.83 15.94 -14.70
C SER A 10 -44.50 15.86 -15.41
N ASP A 11 -43.98 17.02 -15.82
CA ASP A 11 -42.55 17.18 -16.08
C ASP A 11 -42.12 18.65 -15.90
N VAL A 12 -42.21 19.11 -14.65
CA VAL A 12 -41.42 20.25 -14.21
C VAL A 12 -40.11 19.72 -13.61
N ARG A 13 -39.16 19.35 -14.46
CA ARG A 13 -37.76 19.17 -14.04
C ARG A 13 -37.10 20.54 -13.94
N PHE A 14 -37.20 21.15 -12.77
CA PHE A 14 -36.29 22.23 -12.39
C PHE A 14 -34.86 21.64 -12.25
N SER A 15 -34.06 21.74 -13.30
CA SER A 15 -32.61 21.59 -13.20
C SER A 15 -32.04 22.90 -12.65
N GLY A 16 -32.13 23.05 -11.33
CA GLY A 16 -31.45 24.12 -10.60
C GLY A 16 -29.96 23.81 -10.54
N SER A 17 -29.16 24.51 -11.35
CA SER A 17 -27.69 24.42 -11.46
C SER A 17 -26.93 24.95 -10.23
N ARG A 18 -27.42 24.69 -9.02
CA ARG A 18 -26.83 25.19 -7.75
C ARG A 18 -26.70 24.15 -6.64
N GLN A 19 -26.97 22.88 -6.89
CA GLN A 19 -26.65 21.83 -5.91
C GLN A 19 -25.21 21.36 -6.11
N TRP A 20 -24.42 21.41 -5.03
CA TRP A 20 -23.11 20.77 -5.01
C TRP A 20 -23.27 19.28 -5.35
N PRO A 21 -22.34 18.64 -6.09
CA PRO A 21 -22.47 17.23 -6.48
C PRO A 21 -22.65 16.24 -5.30
N GLY A 22 -22.35 16.67 -4.07
CA GLY A 22 -22.60 15.91 -2.84
C GLY A 22 -23.97 16.14 -2.18
N GLU A 23 -24.76 17.10 -2.64
CA GLU A 23 -26.11 17.41 -2.14
C GLU A 23 -27.22 16.73 -2.96
N ARG A 24 -26.87 16.12 -4.10
CA ARG A 24 -27.80 15.32 -4.90
C ARG A 24 -27.99 13.95 -4.26
N HIS A 25 -29.22 13.44 -4.29
CA HIS A 25 -29.47 12.05 -3.94
C HIS A 25 -28.93 11.16 -5.05
N PRO A 26 -28.05 10.18 -4.73
CA PRO A 26 -27.44 9.37 -5.76
C PRO A 26 -28.50 8.61 -6.53
N THR A 27 -28.47 8.73 -7.86
CA THR A 27 -29.41 8.05 -8.74
C THR A 27 -28.77 6.79 -9.33
N ARG A 28 -29.59 5.84 -9.77
CA ARG A 28 -29.10 4.64 -10.49
C ARG A 28 -28.36 4.95 -11.79
N TRP A 29 -28.52 6.17 -12.30
CA TRP A 29 -27.91 6.64 -13.55
C TRP A 29 -26.59 7.38 -13.33
N ASP A 30 -26.24 7.72 -12.09
CA ASP A 30 -25.00 8.45 -11.79
C ASP A 30 -23.74 7.71 -12.26
N VAL A 31 -23.78 6.38 -12.27
CA VAL A 31 -22.68 5.55 -12.80
C VAL A 31 -22.61 5.64 -14.32
N HIS A 32 -23.76 5.73 -15.01
CA HIS A 32 -23.80 5.91 -16.45
C HIS A 32 -23.34 7.31 -16.84
N ASP A 33 -23.87 8.34 -16.16
CA ASP A 33 -23.53 9.75 -16.40
C ASP A 33 -22.04 10.04 -16.10
N ALA A 34 -21.46 9.41 -15.07
CA ALA A 34 -20.02 9.50 -14.77
C ALA A 34 -19.13 8.69 -15.75
N ASN A 35 -19.75 7.86 -16.59
CA ASN A 35 -19.10 7.12 -17.67
C ASN A 35 -19.35 7.74 -19.05
N GLU A 36 -20.28 8.69 -19.17
CA GLU A 36 -20.43 9.49 -20.38
C GLU A 36 -19.23 10.43 -20.53
N SER A 37 -18.71 10.51 -21.75
CA SER A 37 -17.63 11.45 -22.05
C SER A 37 -18.18 12.86 -21.97
N PRO A 38 -17.54 13.79 -21.22
CA PRO A 38 -17.87 15.20 -21.33
C PRO A 38 -17.76 15.59 -22.81
N ALA A 39 -18.68 16.43 -23.29
CA ALA A 39 -18.62 16.92 -24.66
C ALA A 39 -17.22 17.50 -24.93
N ILE A 40 -16.66 17.21 -26.11
CA ILE A 40 -15.31 17.67 -26.51
C ILE A 40 -15.18 19.20 -26.31
N THR A 41 -16.27 19.92 -26.57
CA THR A 41 -16.37 21.37 -26.35
C THR A 41 -16.24 21.80 -24.89
N PHE A 42 -16.67 20.98 -23.92
CA PHE A 42 -16.46 21.23 -22.51
C PHE A 42 -15.00 21.02 -22.12
N LEU A 43 -14.37 19.94 -22.59
CA LEU A 43 -12.96 19.67 -22.34
C LEU A 43 -12.06 20.76 -22.95
N ASP A 44 -12.37 21.20 -24.16
CA ASP A 44 -11.63 22.27 -24.84
C ASP A 44 -11.81 23.61 -24.13
N ARG A 45 -13.03 23.93 -23.65
CA ARG A 45 -13.28 25.14 -22.84
C ARG A 45 -12.63 25.07 -21.47
N PHE A 46 -12.60 23.91 -20.83
CA PHE A 46 -11.96 23.71 -19.53
C PHE A 46 -10.44 23.81 -19.66
N ARG A 47 -9.85 23.20 -20.70
CA ARG A 47 -8.43 23.35 -21.04
C ARG A 47 -8.09 24.80 -21.37
N ALA A 48 -8.90 25.46 -22.20
CA ALA A 48 -8.73 26.87 -22.51
C ALA A 48 -8.85 27.75 -21.26
N ALA A 49 -9.82 27.50 -20.37
CA ALA A 49 -9.97 28.24 -19.11
C ALA A 49 -8.81 28.01 -18.15
N LEU A 50 -8.27 26.79 -18.09
CA LEU A 50 -7.07 26.46 -17.30
C LEU A 50 -5.82 27.15 -17.85
N LEU A 51 -5.69 27.26 -19.17
CA LEU A 51 -4.57 27.94 -19.84
C LEU A 51 -4.74 29.47 -19.83
N HIS A 52 -5.96 30.00 -19.85
CA HIS A 52 -6.24 31.45 -19.77
C HIS A 52 -6.10 32.03 -18.36
N ALA A 53 -5.92 31.19 -17.33
CA ALA A 53 -5.44 31.65 -16.04
C ALA A 53 -3.98 32.12 -16.09
N GLU A 54 -3.22 31.74 -17.12
CA GLU A 54 -1.91 32.33 -17.43
C GLU A 54 -2.10 33.68 -18.14
N GLY A 55 -1.89 34.77 -17.42
CA GLY A 55 -1.38 36.00 -18.03
C GLY A 55 -2.36 36.90 -18.77
N ALA A 56 -3.66 36.87 -18.49
CA ALA A 56 -4.58 37.94 -18.93
C ALA A 56 -4.43 39.22 -18.06
N GLY A 57 -3.22 39.76 -18.03
CA GLY A 57 -3.05 41.20 -17.90
C GLY A 57 -3.50 41.81 -19.21
N GLU A 58 -4.66 42.48 -19.18
CA GLU A 58 -5.19 43.39 -20.21
C GLU A 58 -5.35 42.81 -21.62
N GLY A 59 -6.60 42.59 -22.04
CA GLY A 59 -6.97 42.70 -23.45
C GLY A 59 -7.52 41.45 -24.13
N ALA A 60 -8.54 40.82 -23.56
CA ALA A 60 -9.57 40.14 -24.36
C ALA A 60 -10.83 40.00 -23.51
N PHE A 61 -11.80 40.89 -23.71
CA PHE A 61 -13.16 40.70 -23.21
C PHE A 61 -13.77 39.47 -23.91
N PRO A 62 -14.16 38.40 -23.20
CA PRO A 62 -15.15 37.47 -23.72
C PRO A 62 -16.54 38.08 -23.52
N ASP A 63 -17.43 37.85 -24.48
CA ASP A 63 -18.82 38.29 -24.49
C ASP A 63 -19.49 38.29 -23.11
N THR A 64 -20.09 39.43 -22.79
CA THR A 64 -20.74 39.81 -21.52
C THR A 64 -21.95 38.98 -21.11
N ASP A 65 -22.30 37.92 -21.82
CA ASP A 65 -23.50 37.10 -21.53
C ASP A 65 -23.23 35.80 -20.75
N SER A 66 -22.01 35.57 -20.26
CA SER A 66 -21.70 34.42 -19.38
C SER A 66 -21.16 34.80 -17.99
N MET A 67 -21.56 35.95 -17.45
CA MET A 67 -21.22 36.30 -16.06
C MET A 67 -21.93 35.38 -15.06
N MET A 68 -21.25 34.31 -14.66
CA MET A 68 -21.45 33.70 -13.34
C MET A 68 -21.06 34.74 -12.29
N ASN A 69 -22.07 35.29 -11.62
CA ASN A 69 -21.93 36.09 -10.41
C ASN A 69 -21.02 35.40 -9.39
N SER A 70 -19.79 35.89 -9.25
CA SER A 70 -18.97 35.72 -8.05
C SER A 70 -18.31 37.05 -7.75
N SER A 71 -19.08 37.95 -7.14
CA SER A 71 -18.52 39.03 -6.33
C SER A 71 -18.17 38.46 -4.96
N GLU A 72 -16.96 37.91 -4.82
CA GLU A 72 -16.32 37.81 -3.51
C GLU A 72 -14.89 38.32 -3.66
N HIS A 73 -14.51 39.20 -2.73
CA HIS A 73 -13.22 39.88 -2.68
C HIS A 73 -12.05 38.91 -2.86
N LEU A 74 -11.44 38.92 -4.06
CA LEU A 74 -10.06 38.48 -4.21
C LEU A 74 -9.17 39.55 -3.57
N GLU A 75 -8.73 39.28 -2.34
CA GLU A 75 -7.46 39.80 -1.88
C GLU A 75 -6.39 39.39 -2.90
N THR A 76 -5.86 40.40 -3.58
CA THR A 76 -4.79 40.31 -4.56
C THR A 76 -3.51 39.94 -3.82
N ASN A 77 -3.30 38.64 -3.62
CA ASN A 77 -2.01 38.10 -3.26
C ASN A 77 -1.35 37.61 -4.57
N PRO A 78 -0.38 38.34 -5.16
CA PRO A 78 0.21 38.01 -6.46
C PRO A 78 1.10 36.75 -6.45
N ALA A 79 1.04 35.93 -5.39
CA ALA A 79 1.98 34.85 -5.12
C ALA A 79 1.54 33.46 -5.61
N ARG A 80 0.35 33.30 -6.21
CA ARG A 80 -0.06 32.01 -6.83
C ARG A 80 -0.69 32.25 -8.20
N ALA A 81 0.13 32.18 -9.25
CA ALA A 81 -0.29 32.32 -10.64
C ALA A 81 -1.16 31.14 -11.14
N TYR A 82 -1.24 30.05 -10.40
CA TYR A 82 -1.98 28.85 -10.79
C TYR A 82 -3.03 28.46 -9.74
N THR A 83 -4.19 27.97 -10.20
CA THR A 83 -5.26 27.40 -9.37
C THR A 83 -5.20 25.87 -9.36
N TYR A 84 -5.85 25.25 -8.39
CA TYR A 84 -5.99 23.78 -8.35
C TYR A 84 -6.73 23.28 -9.60
N PRO A 85 -6.30 22.17 -10.25
CA PRO A 85 -5.21 21.27 -9.85
C PRO A 85 -3.83 21.63 -10.44
N VAL A 86 -3.73 22.61 -11.36
CA VAL A 86 -2.48 22.97 -12.06
C VAL A 86 -1.42 23.55 -11.13
N VAL A 87 -1.82 24.21 -10.04
CA VAL A 87 -0.91 24.66 -8.98
C VAL A 87 -0.07 23.52 -8.39
N MET A 88 -0.51 22.27 -8.48
CA MET A 88 0.29 21.13 -8.03
C MET A 88 1.53 20.91 -8.91
N LEU A 89 1.54 21.44 -10.14
CA LEU A 89 2.65 21.33 -11.09
C LEU A 89 3.66 22.48 -10.96
N SER A 90 3.33 23.58 -10.28
CA SER A 90 4.22 24.75 -10.15
C SER A 90 5.46 24.47 -9.31
N ASP A 91 5.36 23.53 -8.37
CA ASP A 91 6.41 23.18 -7.42
C ASP A 91 7.16 21.89 -7.83
N ILE A 92 7.10 21.49 -9.11
CA ILE A 92 7.76 20.27 -9.59
C ILE A 92 9.28 20.50 -9.66
N PRO A 93 10.11 19.64 -9.02
CA PRO A 93 11.56 19.70 -9.20
C PRO A 93 11.94 19.55 -10.68
N THR A 94 13.01 20.24 -11.08
CA THR A 94 13.46 20.38 -12.48
C THR A 94 13.41 19.05 -13.23
N VAL A 95 12.71 19.03 -14.36
CA VAL A 95 12.54 17.83 -15.20
C VAL A 95 13.92 17.34 -15.65
N LEU A 96 14.24 16.08 -15.37
CA LEU A 96 15.50 15.46 -15.76
C LEU A 96 15.61 15.39 -17.30
N PRO A 97 16.84 15.48 -17.85
CA PRO A 97 17.06 15.22 -19.26
C PRO A 97 16.55 13.83 -19.68
N GLU A 98 16.06 13.74 -20.92
CA GLU A 98 15.52 12.50 -21.50
C GLU A 98 16.51 11.32 -21.44
N ASP A 99 17.80 11.58 -21.66
CA ASP A 99 18.86 10.57 -21.59
C ASP A 99 19.03 9.98 -20.17
N GLU A 100 18.84 10.81 -19.15
CA GLU A 100 18.93 10.38 -17.76
C GLU A 100 17.71 9.54 -17.36
N ILE A 101 16.52 9.93 -17.80
CA ILE A 101 15.29 9.13 -17.61
C ILE A 101 15.45 7.76 -18.29
N ALA A 102 15.99 7.71 -19.50
CA ALA A 102 16.24 6.45 -20.21
C ALA A 102 17.22 5.53 -19.46
N ARG A 103 18.28 6.09 -18.88
CA ARG A 103 19.22 5.35 -18.02
C ARG A 103 18.55 4.79 -16.77
N LEU A 104 17.71 5.59 -16.10
CA LEU A 104 16.96 5.13 -14.92
C LEU A 104 15.94 4.04 -15.27
N HIS A 105 15.35 4.09 -16.48
CA HIS A 105 14.47 3.01 -16.97
C HIS A 105 15.24 1.71 -17.18
N ALA A 106 16.43 1.77 -17.78
CA ALA A 106 17.28 0.60 -17.93
C ALA A 106 17.66 0.01 -16.56
N ALA A 107 17.96 0.86 -15.58
CA ALA A 107 18.23 0.43 -14.21
C ALA A 107 17.00 -0.27 -13.58
N TYR A 108 15.80 0.30 -13.75
CA TYR A 108 14.55 -0.33 -13.30
C TYR A 108 14.39 -1.76 -13.81
N PHE A 109 14.53 -1.99 -15.13
CA PHE A 109 14.39 -3.33 -15.70
C PHE A 109 15.51 -4.30 -15.29
N ALA A 110 16.71 -3.78 -14.99
CA ALA A 110 17.84 -4.59 -14.55
C ALA A 110 17.72 -5.08 -13.10
N SER A 111 17.08 -4.29 -12.22
CA SER A 111 17.07 -4.53 -10.77
C SER A 111 15.71 -4.89 -10.20
N PHE A 112 14.65 -4.27 -10.71
CA PHE A 112 13.31 -4.37 -10.16
C PHE A 112 12.54 -5.50 -10.87
N ASN A 113 12.76 -6.70 -10.35
CA ASN A 113 12.02 -7.90 -10.73
C ASN A 113 11.12 -8.29 -9.55
N GLN A 114 9.82 -8.03 -9.64
CA GLN A 114 8.85 -8.47 -8.64
C GLN A 114 8.02 -9.59 -9.23
N ILE A 115 7.82 -10.65 -8.44
CA ILE A 115 7.10 -11.88 -8.80
C ILE A 115 5.79 -11.59 -9.56
N PHE A 116 5.01 -10.59 -9.13
CA PHE A 116 3.75 -10.23 -9.80
C PHE A 116 3.89 -9.16 -10.90
N ILE A 117 4.88 -8.27 -10.85
CA ILE A 117 5.05 -7.21 -11.87
C ILE A 117 5.65 -7.77 -13.15
N ASP A 118 6.50 -8.79 -13.05
CA ASP A 118 7.10 -9.45 -14.23
C ASP A 118 6.07 -10.02 -15.20
N ALA A 119 4.95 -10.51 -14.66
CA ALA A 119 3.83 -11.03 -15.44
C ALA A 119 2.96 -9.91 -16.06
N VAL A 120 3.06 -8.69 -15.53
CA VAL A 120 2.48 -7.50 -16.16
C VAL A 120 3.46 -7.09 -17.23
N ASP A 121 3.24 -7.57 -18.47
CA ASP A 121 4.01 -7.21 -19.67
C ASP A 121 3.88 -5.70 -19.92
N ILE A 122 4.60 -4.88 -19.15
CA ILE A 122 4.53 -3.42 -19.26
C ILE A 122 5.29 -3.10 -20.54
N PRO A 123 4.62 -2.68 -21.63
CA PRO A 123 5.26 -2.60 -22.94
C PRO A 123 6.55 -1.79 -22.84
N GLY A 124 7.66 -2.48 -23.05
CA GLY A 124 8.99 -1.88 -23.09
C GLY A 124 9.29 -1.22 -24.43
N THR A 125 8.49 -1.51 -25.47
CA THR A 125 8.91 -1.32 -26.86
C THR A 125 7.75 -1.27 -27.87
N SER A 126 6.48 -1.10 -27.45
CA SER A 126 5.41 -0.86 -28.42
C SER A 126 5.52 0.57 -28.98
N SER A 127 5.16 0.75 -30.25
CA SER A 127 5.35 1.97 -31.07
C SER A 127 4.72 3.27 -30.54
N ASN A 128 4.13 3.27 -29.35
CA ASN A 128 3.49 4.42 -28.72
C ASN A 128 4.36 4.98 -27.59
N PRO A 129 4.52 6.31 -27.48
CA PRO A 129 5.25 6.92 -26.39
C PRO A 129 4.57 6.58 -25.06
N LEU A 130 5.35 6.08 -24.10
CA LEU A 130 4.87 5.79 -22.74
C LEU A 130 4.32 7.07 -22.10
N PRO A 131 3.19 7.00 -21.38
CA PRO A 131 2.65 8.16 -20.69
C PRO A 131 3.64 8.74 -19.67
N PRO A 132 3.74 10.08 -19.52
CA PRO A 132 4.78 10.72 -18.73
C PRO A 132 4.76 10.32 -17.25
N TYR A 133 3.59 10.09 -16.67
CA TYR A 133 3.43 9.62 -15.29
C TYR A 133 4.05 8.23 -15.06
N LEU A 134 3.86 7.30 -16.01
CA LEU A 134 4.44 5.96 -15.95
C LEU A 134 5.95 6.01 -16.18
N ARG A 135 6.41 6.87 -17.10
CA ARG A 135 7.84 7.10 -17.32
C ARG A 135 8.53 7.58 -16.04
N ILE A 136 7.98 8.60 -15.37
CA ILE A 136 8.60 9.15 -14.16
C ILE A 136 8.49 8.15 -13.00
N ALA A 137 7.38 7.40 -12.86
CA ALA A 137 7.24 6.36 -11.83
C ALA A 137 8.27 5.23 -11.97
N ARG A 138 8.56 4.77 -13.21
CA ARG A 138 9.63 3.80 -13.46
C ARG A 138 11.01 4.38 -13.13
N ALA A 139 11.28 5.62 -13.53
CA ALA A 139 12.54 6.29 -13.23
C ALA A 139 12.74 6.46 -11.72
N CYS A 140 11.68 6.73 -10.96
CA CYS A 140 11.68 6.80 -9.49
C CYS A 140 12.21 5.50 -8.87
N LEU A 141 11.66 4.34 -9.25
CA LEU A 141 12.13 3.05 -8.73
C LEU A 141 13.51 2.66 -9.26
N GLY A 142 13.80 2.98 -10.52
CA GLY A 142 15.13 2.79 -11.11
C GLY A 142 16.22 3.56 -10.36
N SER A 143 15.92 4.79 -9.92
CA SER A 143 16.86 5.64 -9.18
C SER A 143 17.30 5.07 -7.85
N ILE A 144 16.50 4.20 -7.22
CA ILE A 144 16.86 3.50 -5.97
C ILE A 144 17.94 2.45 -6.22
N SER A 145 17.95 1.86 -7.41
CA SER A 145 18.78 0.69 -7.73
C SER A 145 20.16 1.05 -8.28
N VAL A 146 20.36 2.30 -8.68
CA VAL A 146 21.64 2.79 -9.20
C VAL A 146 22.61 2.96 -8.03
N PRO A 147 23.82 2.39 -8.01
CA PRO A 147 24.76 2.66 -6.93
C PRO A 147 25.21 4.13 -6.95
N ALA A 148 25.30 4.76 -5.76
CA ALA A 148 25.68 6.17 -5.58
C ALA A 148 26.99 6.59 -6.28
N THR A 149 27.86 5.62 -6.60
CA THR A 149 29.13 5.84 -7.29
C THR A 149 29.04 5.89 -8.83
N SER A 150 27.86 5.66 -9.41
CA SER A 150 27.64 5.56 -10.87
C SER A 150 26.87 6.75 -11.46
N THR A 151 26.72 7.84 -10.71
CA THR A 151 26.28 9.15 -11.21
C THR A 151 27.38 9.76 -12.09
N SER A 152 27.45 9.31 -13.35
CA SER A 152 28.21 10.02 -14.37
C SER A 152 27.55 11.38 -14.65
N GLY A 153 28.29 12.47 -14.43
CA GLY A 153 28.12 13.76 -15.11
C GLY A 153 27.03 14.71 -14.61
N TYR A 154 25.90 14.20 -14.10
CA TYR A 154 24.82 15.02 -13.53
C TYR A 154 24.82 14.90 -12.00
N ALA A 155 25.93 15.30 -11.38
CA ALA A 155 25.77 16.00 -10.12
C ALA A 155 24.96 17.26 -10.48
N ILE A 156 23.65 17.26 -10.18
CA ILE A 156 22.91 18.51 -10.04
C ILE A 156 23.84 19.39 -9.20
N ALA A 157 24.14 20.59 -9.69
CA ALA A 157 25.27 21.43 -9.29
C ALA A 157 25.37 21.79 -7.79
N ASP A 158 24.50 21.23 -6.94
CA ASP A 158 24.32 21.50 -5.51
C ASP A 158 24.55 20.29 -4.59
N GLY A 159 25.03 19.13 -5.08
CA GLY A 159 25.38 18.01 -4.20
C GLY A 159 24.18 17.29 -3.56
N THR A 160 23.06 17.21 -4.27
CA THR A 160 21.87 16.47 -3.83
C THR A 160 22.15 14.96 -3.72
N ASP A 161 21.79 14.38 -2.57
CA ASP A 161 21.93 12.95 -2.32
C ASP A 161 20.99 12.15 -3.23
N GLN A 162 21.34 10.91 -3.55
CA GLN A 162 20.52 10.01 -4.38
C GLN A 162 19.09 9.81 -3.84
N THR A 163 18.92 9.87 -2.51
CA THR A 163 17.61 9.83 -1.84
C THR A 163 16.74 11.04 -2.17
N ASP A 164 17.36 12.19 -2.46
CA ASP A 164 16.66 13.42 -2.80
C ASP A 164 16.16 13.37 -4.25
N LEU A 165 16.91 12.73 -5.15
CA LEU A 165 16.49 12.48 -6.53
C LEU A 165 15.26 11.57 -6.59
N SER A 166 15.29 10.43 -5.88
CA SER A 166 14.16 9.49 -5.86
C SER A 166 12.92 10.11 -5.22
N ALA A 167 13.11 10.91 -4.17
CA ALA A 167 12.03 11.67 -3.53
C ALA A 167 11.42 12.71 -4.46
N GLY A 168 12.26 13.47 -5.18
CA GLY A 168 11.81 14.44 -6.17
C GLY A 168 10.99 13.78 -7.29
N LEU A 169 11.48 12.66 -7.84
CA LEU A 169 10.77 11.89 -8.86
C LEU A 169 9.44 11.34 -8.36
N PHE A 170 9.38 10.83 -7.13
CA PHE A 170 8.14 10.38 -6.51
C PHE A 170 7.11 11.51 -6.40
N VAL A 171 7.50 12.66 -5.86
CA VAL A 171 6.61 13.81 -5.68
C VAL A 171 6.10 14.31 -7.04
N THR A 172 6.98 14.40 -8.04
CA THR A 172 6.62 14.79 -9.40
C THR A 172 5.61 13.83 -10.01
N ALA A 173 5.88 12.52 -9.97
CA ALA A 173 4.98 11.52 -10.54
C ALA A 173 3.64 11.45 -9.79
N ALA A 174 3.64 11.56 -8.47
CA ALA A 174 2.42 11.57 -7.65
C ALA A 174 1.52 12.77 -7.96
N ARG A 175 2.12 13.96 -8.11
CA ARG A 175 1.41 15.18 -8.50
C ARG A 175 0.87 15.09 -9.92
N LEU A 176 1.67 14.63 -10.87
CA LEU A 176 1.23 14.43 -12.25
C LEU A 176 0.08 13.42 -12.31
N TRP A 177 0.17 12.30 -11.59
CA TRP A 177 -0.89 11.31 -11.51
C TRP A 177 -2.17 11.87 -10.89
N THR A 178 -2.06 12.72 -9.85
CA THR A 178 -3.22 13.37 -9.23
C THR A 178 -3.87 14.37 -10.19
N VAL A 179 -3.08 15.19 -10.89
CA VAL A 179 -3.61 16.10 -11.92
C VAL A 179 -4.35 15.33 -13.00
N ILE A 180 -3.86 14.16 -13.41
CA ILE A 180 -4.55 13.32 -14.39
C ILE A 180 -5.91 12.86 -13.86
N ILE A 181 -6.01 12.44 -12.60
CA ILE A 181 -7.29 12.04 -12.00
C ILE A 181 -8.33 13.14 -12.02
N GLU A 182 -7.88 14.37 -11.74
CA GLU A 182 -8.72 15.55 -11.61
C GLU A 182 -9.12 16.16 -12.97
N VAL A 183 -8.18 16.22 -13.91
CA VAL A 183 -8.37 16.86 -15.23
C VAL A 183 -8.93 15.89 -16.25
N ASP A 184 -8.44 14.64 -16.25
CA ASP A 184 -8.81 13.62 -17.22
C ASP A 184 -8.97 12.25 -16.52
N ASN A 185 -10.11 12.10 -15.85
CA ASN A 185 -10.43 10.88 -15.13
C ASN A 185 -10.47 9.64 -16.04
N ARG A 186 -10.59 9.81 -17.38
CA ARG A 186 -10.54 8.70 -18.33
C ARG A 186 -9.11 8.19 -18.47
N GLU A 187 -8.13 9.07 -18.60
CA GLU A 187 -6.71 8.68 -18.65
C GLU A 187 -6.29 8.00 -17.34
N ALA A 188 -6.81 8.46 -16.20
CA ALA A 188 -6.57 7.82 -14.91
C ALA A 188 -7.13 6.39 -14.79
N ARG A 189 -8.08 6.02 -15.65
CA ARG A 189 -8.70 4.69 -15.73
C ARG A 189 -7.94 3.73 -16.67
N MET A 190 -6.87 4.18 -17.30
CA MET A 190 -6.01 3.34 -18.13
C MET A 190 -5.18 2.39 -17.26
N LEU A 191 -4.83 1.21 -17.79
CA LEU A 191 -4.04 0.21 -17.06
C LEU A 191 -2.66 0.77 -16.70
N GLU A 192 -2.09 1.58 -17.58
CA GLU A 192 -0.83 2.30 -17.39
C GLU A 192 -0.87 3.21 -16.17
N ALA A 193 -2.00 3.88 -15.91
CA ALA A 193 -2.18 4.75 -14.75
C ALA A 193 -2.25 3.94 -13.45
N VAL A 194 -2.89 2.76 -13.48
CA VAL A 194 -2.93 1.83 -12.34
C VAL A 194 -1.54 1.25 -12.07
N ILE A 195 -0.80 0.88 -13.12
CA ILE A 195 0.60 0.41 -13.00
C ILE A 195 1.49 1.53 -12.44
N ALA A 196 1.41 2.74 -12.97
CA ALA A 196 2.20 3.86 -12.46
C ALA A 196 1.92 4.10 -10.97
N ALA A 197 0.65 4.05 -10.58
CA ALA A 197 0.26 4.21 -9.19
C ALA A 197 0.78 3.08 -8.29
N SER A 198 0.78 1.82 -8.75
CA SER A 198 1.35 0.71 -7.98
C SER A 198 2.86 0.87 -7.76
N LEU A 199 3.60 1.36 -8.77
CA LEU A 199 5.02 1.68 -8.63
C LEU A 199 5.26 2.84 -7.65
N LEU A 200 4.41 3.87 -7.67
CA LEU A 200 4.49 4.98 -6.70
C LEU A 200 4.15 4.54 -5.27
N ILE A 201 3.15 3.69 -5.10
CA ILE A 201 2.80 3.10 -3.81
C ILE A 201 4.02 2.31 -3.28
N THR A 202 4.69 1.54 -4.13
CA THR A 202 5.88 0.77 -3.76
C THR A 202 6.97 1.66 -3.16
N TYR A 203 7.33 2.74 -3.86
CA TYR A 203 8.30 3.70 -3.35
C TYR A 203 7.86 4.30 -2.01
N GLY A 204 6.63 4.79 -1.97
CA GLY A 204 6.18 5.59 -0.83
C GLY A 204 5.88 4.76 0.41
N VAL A 205 5.48 3.48 0.29
CA VAL A 205 5.40 2.51 1.41
C VAL A 205 6.77 2.31 2.05
N LEU A 206 7.84 2.34 1.25
CA LEU A 206 9.23 2.14 1.68
C LEU A 206 9.99 3.47 1.86
N SER A 207 9.26 4.58 1.97
CA SER A 207 9.80 5.90 2.33
C SER A 207 9.84 6.09 3.85
N ILE A 208 10.69 7.00 4.32
CA ILE A 208 10.72 7.47 5.72
C ILE A 208 9.84 8.72 5.94
N ASP A 209 9.61 9.53 4.90
CA ASP A 209 8.91 10.81 5.03
C ASP A 209 7.39 10.63 5.22
N ARG A 210 6.86 11.26 6.28
CA ARG A 210 5.42 11.30 6.59
C ARG A 210 4.60 11.98 5.49
N VAL A 211 5.17 12.93 4.75
CA VAL A 211 4.49 13.55 3.60
C VAL A 211 4.29 12.50 2.51
N HIS A 212 5.33 11.72 2.20
CA HIS A 212 5.22 10.60 1.26
C HIS A 212 4.21 9.56 1.74
N TRP A 213 4.20 9.23 3.04
CA TRP A 213 3.21 8.30 3.61
C TRP A 213 1.77 8.74 3.38
N ARG A 214 1.49 10.04 3.57
CA ARG A 214 0.16 10.61 3.32
C ARG A 214 -0.20 10.53 1.84
N ILE A 215 0.71 10.92 0.96
CA ILE A 215 0.52 10.84 -0.49
C ILE A 215 0.22 9.40 -0.92
N THR A 216 1.05 8.44 -0.48
CA THR A 216 0.88 7.02 -0.78
C THR A 216 -0.45 6.47 -0.31
N THR A 217 -0.90 6.86 0.89
CA THR A 217 -2.20 6.43 1.41
C THR A 217 -3.34 6.97 0.54
N GLY A 218 -3.26 8.23 0.09
CA GLY A 218 -4.21 8.80 -0.87
C GLY A 218 -4.21 8.09 -2.22
N ILE A 219 -3.03 7.82 -2.78
CA ILE A 219 -2.87 7.08 -4.04
C ILE A 219 -3.47 5.68 -3.90
N LEU A 220 -3.16 4.95 -2.82
CA LEU A 220 -3.68 3.61 -2.58
C LEU A 220 -5.22 3.58 -2.53
N CYS A 221 -5.84 4.49 -1.76
CA CYS A 221 -7.30 4.60 -1.71
C CYS A 221 -7.93 4.87 -3.10
N ASN A 222 -7.31 5.76 -3.87
CA ASN A 222 -7.77 6.09 -5.23
C ASN A 222 -7.63 4.89 -6.17
N VAL A 223 -6.49 4.19 -6.14
CA VAL A 223 -6.24 3.00 -6.96
C VAL A 223 -7.20 1.87 -6.61
N VAL A 224 -7.43 1.59 -5.33
CA VAL A 224 -8.41 0.57 -4.91
C VAL A 224 -9.80 0.90 -5.47
N THR A 225 -10.19 2.18 -5.44
CA THR A 225 -11.45 2.65 -6.03
C THR A 225 -11.46 2.47 -7.55
N MET A 226 -10.35 2.77 -8.24
CA MET A 226 -10.22 2.56 -9.68
C MET A 226 -10.29 1.09 -10.06
N LEU A 227 -9.62 0.19 -9.33
CA LEU A 227 -9.67 -1.25 -9.57
C LEU A 227 -11.11 -1.78 -9.52
N ARG A 228 -11.88 -1.36 -8.52
CA ARG A 228 -13.31 -1.72 -8.37
C ARG A 228 -14.14 -1.19 -9.53
N ARG A 229 -13.92 0.07 -9.94
CA ARG A 229 -14.63 0.68 -11.09
C ARG A 229 -14.27 0.04 -12.43
N LEU A 230 -13.02 -0.38 -12.58
CA LEU A 230 -12.53 -1.07 -13.78
C LEU A 230 -12.86 -2.56 -13.77
N HIS A 231 -13.54 -3.06 -12.74
CA HIS A 231 -13.88 -4.47 -12.57
C HIS A 231 -12.64 -5.38 -12.69
N LEU A 232 -11.47 -4.89 -12.27
CA LEU A 232 -10.21 -5.65 -12.36
C LEU A 232 -10.15 -6.77 -11.32
N THR A 233 -10.90 -6.62 -10.22
CA THR A 233 -11.09 -7.64 -9.19
C THR A 233 -12.15 -8.67 -9.58
N ASP A 234 -13.02 -8.32 -10.54
CA ASP A 234 -14.06 -9.19 -11.08
C ASP A 234 -13.47 -10.01 -12.23
N GLY A 235 -12.74 -11.08 -11.88
CA GLY A 235 -12.35 -12.06 -12.88
C GLY A 235 -13.58 -12.72 -13.52
N TYR A 236 -13.33 -13.33 -14.69
CA TYR A 236 -14.28 -13.96 -15.62
C TYR A 236 -15.73 -14.12 -15.07
N SER A 237 -16.57 -13.11 -15.28
CA SER A 237 -18.02 -13.29 -15.17
C SER A 237 -18.52 -13.89 -16.49
N PRO A 238 -19.05 -15.13 -16.50
CA PRO A 238 -19.57 -15.75 -17.72
C PRO A 238 -20.76 -14.98 -18.33
N LEU A 239 -21.35 -14.03 -17.58
CA LEU A 239 -22.44 -13.18 -18.03
C LEU A 239 -21.97 -11.93 -18.82
N CYS A 240 -20.70 -11.56 -18.73
CA CYS A 240 -20.13 -10.38 -19.39
C CYS A 240 -18.93 -10.70 -20.31
N ALA A 241 -18.55 -11.96 -20.44
CA ALA A 241 -17.43 -12.36 -21.29
C ALA A 241 -17.81 -12.30 -22.77
N SER A 242 -17.29 -11.31 -23.49
CA SER A 242 -17.16 -11.41 -24.94
C SER A 242 -16.22 -12.58 -25.26
N PRO A 243 -16.57 -13.49 -26.18
CA PRO A 243 -15.73 -14.62 -26.57
C PRO A 243 -14.40 -14.22 -27.23
N GLU A 244 -14.14 -12.92 -27.41
CA GLU A 244 -12.97 -12.38 -28.13
C GLU A 244 -11.81 -11.90 -27.23
N LEU A 245 -11.95 -11.91 -25.89
CA LEU A 245 -10.86 -11.45 -25.02
C LEU A 245 -9.76 -12.52 -24.88
N PRO A 246 -8.49 -12.21 -25.22
CA PRO A 246 -7.40 -13.18 -25.16
C PRO A 246 -7.09 -13.56 -23.70
N GLU A 247 -6.83 -14.85 -23.45
CA GLU A 247 -6.48 -15.39 -22.12
C GLU A 247 -5.31 -14.64 -21.45
N LYS A 248 -4.40 -14.07 -22.26
CA LYS A 248 -3.24 -13.28 -21.82
C LYS A 248 -3.64 -12.05 -20.98
N ASP A 249 -4.77 -11.41 -21.29
CA ASP A 249 -5.21 -10.21 -20.57
C ASP A 249 -5.65 -10.51 -19.14
N PHE A 250 -6.14 -11.73 -18.87
CA PHE A 250 -6.57 -12.13 -17.53
C PHE A 250 -5.39 -12.39 -16.60
N GLY A 251 -4.28 -12.92 -17.12
CA GLY A 251 -3.05 -13.13 -16.35
C GLY A 251 -2.44 -11.82 -15.89
N ILE A 252 -2.39 -10.83 -16.78
CA ILE A 252 -1.87 -9.48 -16.49
C ILE A 252 -2.70 -8.80 -15.39
N LYS A 253 -4.04 -8.83 -15.51
CA LYS A 253 -4.95 -8.24 -14.51
C LYS A 253 -4.81 -8.91 -13.14
N SER A 254 -4.82 -10.24 -13.11
CA SER A 254 -4.71 -11.01 -11.86
C SER A 254 -3.36 -10.75 -11.17
N SER A 255 -2.28 -10.64 -11.94
CA SER A 255 -0.95 -10.32 -11.41
C SER A 255 -0.89 -8.89 -10.86
N LEU A 256 -1.46 -7.91 -11.56
CA LEU A 256 -1.52 -6.53 -11.07
C LEU A 256 -2.35 -6.40 -9.77
N VAL A 257 -3.50 -7.08 -9.69
CA VAL A 257 -4.31 -7.12 -8.46
C VAL A 257 -3.55 -7.81 -7.32
N SER A 258 -2.87 -8.92 -7.61
CA SER A 258 -2.01 -9.63 -6.63
C SER A 258 -0.91 -8.71 -6.09
N TYR A 259 -0.29 -7.93 -6.97
CA TYR A 259 0.74 -6.97 -6.56
C TYR A 259 0.18 -5.85 -5.69
N LEU A 260 -0.98 -5.28 -6.04
CA LEU A 260 -1.61 -4.24 -5.24
C LEU A 260 -2.09 -4.76 -3.88
N LEU A 261 -2.57 -6.01 -3.80
CA LEU A 261 -2.89 -6.68 -2.53
C LEU A 261 -1.65 -6.83 -1.65
N LEU A 262 -0.50 -7.19 -2.23
CA LEU A 262 0.77 -7.26 -1.53
C LEU A 262 1.18 -5.89 -0.99
N LEU A 263 1.13 -4.84 -1.82
CA LEU A 263 1.46 -3.48 -1.39
C LEU A 263 0.53 -2.95 -0.30
N ASP A 264 -0.78 -3.19 -0.42
CA ASP A 264 -1.78 -2.84 0.60
C ASP A 264 -1.51 -3.56 1.92
N THR A 265 -1.14 -4.83 1.87
CA THR A 265 -0.82 -5.61 3.07
C THR A 265 0.48 -5.12 3.72
N VAL A 266 1.53 -4.84 2.94
CA VAL A 266 2.79 -4.28 3.46
C VAL A 266 2.58 -2.88 4.03
N HIS A 267 1.78 -2.05 3.36
CA HIS A 267 1.36 -0.73 3.87
C HIS A 267 0.62 -0.84 5.20
N ALA A 268 -0.33 -1.77 5.32
CA ALA A 268 -1.07 -2.03 6.54
C ALA A 268 -0.15 -2.47 7.70
N VAL A 269 0.82 -3.34 7.44
CA VAL A 269 1.84 -3.73 8.43
C VAL A 269 2.67 -2.51 8.84
N HIS A 270 3.30 -1.83 7.87
CA HIS A 270 4.29 -0.79 8.13
C HIS A 270 3.68 0.44 8.83
N TYR A 271 2.47 0.84 8.45
CA TYR A 271 1.82 2.03 9.02
C TYR A 271 0.88 1.68 10.18
N GLY A 272 0.67 0.38 10.42
CA GLY A 272 -0.28 -0.09 11.42
C GLY A 272 -1.70 0.34 11.07
N LEU A 273 -2.14 0.07 9.84
CA LEU A 273 -3.48 0.34 9.32
C LEU A 273 -4.21 -0.97 9.05
N VAL A 274 -5.47 -0.87 8.61
CA VAL A 274 -6.26 -2.01 8.14
C VAL A 274 -6.10 -2.13 6.62
N PRO A 275 -5.89 -3.33 6.06
CA PRO A 275 -5.90 -3.53 4.62
C PRO A 275 -7.21 -3.08 3.97
N HIS A 276 -7.13 -2.53 2.76
CA HIS A 276 -8.28 -2.06 1.99
C HIS A 276 -8.97 -3.18 1.20
N PHE A 277 -8.22 -4.23 0.84
CA PHE A 277 -8.77 -5.36 0.11
C PHE A 277 -9.40 -6.40 1.02
N SER A 278 -10.61 -6.85 0.65
CA SER A 278 -11.26 -8.01 1.27
C SER A 278 -11.16 -9.24 0.35
N ARG A 279 -10.98 -10.42 0.94
CA ARG A 279 -11.09 -11.69 0.18
C ARG A 279 -12.42 -11.86 -0.56
N THR A 280 -13.49 -11.19 -0.12
CA THR A 280 -14.84 -11.35 -0.72
C THR A 280 -15.01 -10.60 -2.03
N GLU A 281 -14.17 -9.59 -2.29
CA GLU A 281 -14.19 -8.82 -3.55
C GLU A 281 -13.18 -9.34 -4.58
N LEU A 282 -12.32 -10.30 -4.21
CA LEU A 282 -11.33 -10.89 -5.12
C LEU A 282 -11.91 -12.08 -5.89
N PHE A 283 -12.49 -11.81 -7.07
CA PHE A 283 -12.99 -12.81 -8.00
C PHE A 283 -11.99 -13.11 -9.12
N MET A 284 -10.69 -13.15 -8.81
CA MET A 284 -9.63 -13.38 -9.80
C MET A 284 -9.23 -14.85 -9.91
N LYS A 285 -8.60 -15.20 -11.04
CA LYS A 285 -7.84 -16.45 -11.16
C LYS A 285 -6.51 -16.31 -10.43
N MET A 286 -5.91 -17.43 -10.06
CA MET A 286 -4.53 -17.42 -9.60
C MET A 286 -3.59 -16.94 -10.72
N PRO A 287 -2.48 -16.25 -10.40
CA PRO A 287 -1.54 -15.75 -11.40
C PRO A 287 -0.92 -16.84 -12.27
N SER A 288 -0.59 -18.00 -11.68
CA SER A 288 0.07 -19.09 -12.41
C SER A 288 -0.85 -20.26 -12.74
N SER A 289 -1.98 -20.39 -12.04
CA SER A 289 -2.90 -21.50 -12.23
C SER A 289 -4.30 -21.03 -12.68
N ASN A 290 -4.97 -21.82 -13.50
CA ASN A 290 -6.31 -21.48 -14.02
C ASN A 290 -7.42 -21.59 -12.96
N HIS A 291 -7.07 -21.87 -11.71
CA HIS A 291 -7.98 -22.01 -10.58
C HIS A 291 -8.48 -20.65 -10.08
N GLN A 292 -9.68 -20.65 -9.52
CA GLN A 292 -10.25 -19.48 -8.86
C GLN A 292 -9.57 -19.25 -7.51
N PHE A 293 -9.08 -18.03 -7.26
CA PHE A 293 -8.39 -17.65 -6.03
C PHE A 293 -9.23 -18.00 -4.79
N ARG A 294 -10.50 -17.59 -4.78
CA ARG A 294 -11.41 -17.79 -3.64
C ARG A 294 -11.60 -19.26 -3.29
N THR A 295 -11.65 -20.14 -4.29
CA THR A 295 -11.78 -21.59 -4.08
C THR A 295 -10.55 -22.16 -3.37
N LEU A 296 -9.35 -21.76 -3.80
CA LEU A 296 -8.10 -22.20 -3.21
C LEU A 296 -7.90 -21.62 -1.81
N TYR A 297 -8.20 -20.33 -1.62
CA TYR A 297 -8.12 -19.69 -0.31
C TYR A 297 -9.11 -20.31 0.69
N ASN A 298 -10.34 -20.60 0.26
CA ASN A 298 -11.30 -21.33 1.08
C ASN A 298 -10.83 -22.74 1.39
N SER A 299 -10.20 -23.42 0.43
CA SER A 299 -9.62 -24.75 0.65
C SER A 299 -8.53 -24.71 1.72
N LEU A 300 -7.63 -23.73 1.60
CA LEU A 300 -6.55 -23.47 2.54
C LEU A 300 -7.05 -23.10 3.93
N THR A 301 -8.22 -22.47 4.08
CA THR A 301 -8.75 -22.08 5.39
C THR A 301 -9.68 -23.14 6.02
N HIS A 302 -10.45 -23.90 5.24
CA HIS A 302 -11.52 -24.79 5.77
C HIS A 302 -11.19 -26.27 5.91
N GLY A 303 -10.04 -26.73 5.42
CA GLY A 303 -9.52 -28.09 5.65
C GLY A 303 -9.37 -28.91 4.38
N TYR A 304 -9.69 -28.34 3.22
CA TYR A 304 -9.69 -29.08 1.96
C TYR A 304 -8.29 -29.17 1.35
N ALA A 305 -8.05 -30.24 0.59
CA ALA A 305 -6.78 -30.45 -0.10
C ALA A 305 -6.59 -29.42 -1.22
N LEU A 306 -5.39 -28.85 -1.31
CA LEU A 306 -5.03 -27.99 -2.44
C LEU A 306 -4.68 -28.85 -3.68
N PRO A 307 -5.10 -28.43 -4.88
CA PRO A 307 -4.71 -29.09 -6.13
C PRO A 307 -3.18 -29.16 -6.30
N GLN A 308 -2.68 -30.23 -6.91
CA GLN A 308 -1.24 -30.48 -7.04
C GLN A 308 -0.55 -29.54 -8.04
N ASP A 309 -1.30 -28.96 -8.96
CA ASP A 309 -0.84 -28.00 -9.97
C ASP A 309 -0.62 -26.58 -9.41
N VAL A 310 -1.16 -26.28 -8.23
CA VAL A 310 -0.98 -25.00 -7.52
C VAL A 310 0.26 -25.08 -6.64
N ARG A 311 1.47 -25.00 -7.23
CA ARG A 311 2.74 -25.12 -6.50
C ARG A 311 3.77 -24.05 -6.86
N THR A 312 3.35 -22.97 -7.51
CA THR A 312 4.25 -21.90 -7.93
C THR A 312 4.53 -20.91 -6.80
N ARG A 313 5.57 -20.08 -6.99
CA ARG A 313 5.98 -19.07 -6.01
C ARG A 313 4.93 -17.96 -5.89
N GLU A 314 4.37 -17.57 -7.02
CA GLU A 314 3.31 -16.56 -7.19
C GLU A 314 2.07 -16.97 -6.40
N ASP A 315 1.62 -18.22 -6.58
CA ASP A 315 0.42 -18.75 -5.93
C ASP A 315 0.61 -18.84 -4.42
N GLY A 316 1.79 -19.31 -3.98
CA GLY A 316 2.15 -19.37 -2.57
C GLY A 316 2.20 -17.99 -1.92
N LEU A 317 2.83 -17.01 -2.57
CA LEU A 317 2.93 -15.63 -2.09
C LEU A 317 1.55 -14.95 -2.00
N LEU A 318 0.68 -15.13 -2.99
CA LEU A 318 -0.65 -14.53 -3.01
C LEU A 318 -1.51 -15.05 -1.84
N LEU A 319 -1.54 -16.37 -1.64
CA LEU A 319 -2.30 -16.98 -0.53
C LEU A 319 -1.77 -16.54 0.84
N LEU A 320 -0.45 -16.43 0.97
CA LEU A 320 0.18 -15.99 2.22
C LEU A 320 -0.09 -14.50 2.51
N THR A 321 -0.05 -13.66 1.48
CA THR A 321 -0.40 -12.24 1.56
C THR A 321 -1.84 -12.06 2.02
N MET A 322 -2.78 -12.81 1.44
CA MET A 322 -4.19 -12.75 1.87
C MET A 322 -4.36 -13.24 3.32
N LEU A 323 -3.67 -14.32 3.72
CA LEU A 323 -3.70 -14.77 5.13
C LEU A 323 -3.20 -13.67 6.08
N LEU A 324 -2.10 -12.99 5.74
CA LEU A 324 -1.59 -11.88 6.54
C LEU A 324 -2.60 -10.72 6.62
N SER A 325 -3.23 -10.36 5.50
CA SER A 325 -4.27 -9.34 5.46
C SER A 325 -5.46 -9.69 6.37
N ASP A 326 -5.99 -10.91 6.27
CA ASP A 326 -7.07 -11.41 7.13
C ASP A 326 -6.68 -11.42 8.63
N ILE A 327 -5.42 -11.77 8.94
CA ILE A 327 -4.88 -11.75 10.31
C ILE A 327 -4.84 -10.32 10.86
N ILE A 328 -4.29 -9.37 10.09
CA ILE A 328 -4.22 -7.96 10.48
C ILE A 328 -5.64 -7.42 10.70
N TYR A 329 -6.56 -7.70 9.76
CA TYR A 329 -7.95 -7.29 9.88
C TYR A 329 -8.60 -7.84 11.16
N ALA A 330 -8.48 -9.15 11.40
CA ALA A 330 -9.02 -9.79 12.60
C ALA A 330 -8.44 -9.15 13.88
N GLN A 331 -7.12 -9.01 13.96
CA GLN A 331 -6.46 -8.38 15.12
C GLN A 331 -6.96 -6.95 15.34
N ARG A 332 -7.16 -6.16 14.29
CA ARG A 332 -7.65 -4.77 14.42
C ARG A 332 -9.11 -4.70 14.85
N CYS A 333 -9.97 -5.57 14.33
CA CYS A 333 -11.37 -5.64 14.76
C CYS A 333 -11.50 -6.09 16.23
N HIS A 334 -10.61 -6.96 16.70
CA HIS A 334 -10.68 -7.53 18.05
C HIS A 334 -9.92 -6.72 19.12
N LEU A 335 -8.81 -6.06 18.79
CA LEU A 335 -8.03 -5.23 19.72
C LEU A 335 -8.62 -3.82 19.92
N SER A 336 -9.47 -3.34 19.01
CA SER A 336 -10.06 -1.99 19.10
C SER A 336 -11.23 -1.88 20.08
N ILE A 337 -11.67 -2.97 20.70
CA ILE A 337 -12.74 -2.98 21.70
C ILE A 337 -12.08 -3.10 23.07
N PRO A 338 -12.13 -2.07 23.93
CA PRO A 338 -11.67 -2.22 25.30
C PRO A 338 -12.51 -3.30 25.97
N GLY A 339 -11.94 -4.49 26.12
CA GLY A 339 -12.50 -5.51 26.97
C GLY A 339 -12.62 -4.95 28.39
N PRO A 340 -13.64 -5.31 29.17
CA PRO A 340 -13.65 -4.98 30.58
C PRO A 340 -12.39 -5.56 31.18
N SER A 341 -11.48 -4.67 31.59
CA SER A 341 -10.30 -5.00 32.38
C SER A 341 -10.72 -5.98 33.45
N THR A 342 -10.34 -7.25 33.31
CA THR A 342 -10.49 -8.23 34.39
C THR A 342 -9.58 -7.75 35.50
N SER A 343 -10.15 -6.92 36.36
CA SER A 343 -9.68 -6.63 37.68
C SER A 343 -9.23 -7.93 38.34
N GLN A 344 -7.93 -7.98 38.65
CA GLN A 344 -7.37 -8.68 39.80
C GLN A 344 -8.06 -9.99 40.19
N VAL A 345 -7.57 -11.10 39.65
CA VAL A 345 -7.45 -12.30 40.47
C VAL A 345 -6.02 -12.80 40.30
N ASP A 346 -5.17 -12.38 41.23
CA ASP A 346 -3.84 -12.93 41.45
C ASP A 346 -3.97 -14.42 41.75
N VAL A 347 -3.66 -15.26 40.76
CA VAL A 347 -3.26 -16.65 41.00
C VAL A 347 -2.01 -16.93 40.18
N ASN A 348 -0.86 -16.79 40.85
CA ASN A 348 0.46 -17.32 40.50
C ASN A 348 0.89 -17.31 39.01
N PRO A 349 1.77 -16.37 38.59
CA PRO A 349 2.37 -16.39 37.27
C PRO A 349 3.63 -17.25 37.30
N ARG A 350 3.48 -18.57 37.26
CA ARG A 350 4.60 -19.46 36.95
C ARG A 350 4.14 -20.47 35.90
N SER A 351 4.74 -20.37 34.72
CA SER A 351 4.56 -21.17 33.50
C SER A 351 3.19 -21.11 32.82
N SER A 352 3.02 -20.24 31.83
CA SER A 352 2.11 -20.50 30.70
C SER A 352 2.70 -19.94 29.41
N THR A 353 3.37 -20.82 28.67
CA THR A 353 4.01 -20.57 27.37
C THR A 353 3.05 -20.44 26.19
N ASP A 354 1.74 -20.43 26.40
CA ASP A 354 0.75 -20.23 25.33
C ASP A 354 -0.33 -19.25 25.79
N ARG A 355 -0.17 -17.98 25.40
CA ARG A 355 -1.17 -16.92 25.54
C ARG A 355 -2.30 -17.03 24.52
N THR A 356 -2.47 -18.15 23.85
CA THR A 356 -3.68 -18.35 23.02
C THR A 356 -4.88 -18.44 23.98
N PRO A 357 -5.79 -17.46 23.94
CA PRO A 357 -6.96 -17.47 24.80
C PRO A 357 -7.72 -18.78 24.53
N LEU A 358 -7.97 -19.55 25.57
CA LEU A 358 -8.70 -20.81 25.43
C LEU A 358 -10.14 -20.48 25.03
N ARG A 359 -10.63 -21.10 23.95
CA ARG A 359 -12.01 -20.97 23.51
C ARG A 359 -12.92 -21.36 24.68
N ASN A 360 -13.74 -20.42 25.16
CA ASN A 360 -14.72 -20.72 26.20
C ASN A 360 -15.92 -21.43 25.54
N PRO A 361 -16.13 -22.73 25.79
CA PRO A 361 -17.24 -23.47 25.18
C PRO A 361 -18.62 -22.99 25.65
N PHE A 362 -18.67 -22.27 26.78
CA PHE A 362 -19.90 -21.73 27.36
C PHE A 362 -20.23 -20.31 26.89
N ALA A 363 -19.30 -19.63 26.21
CA ALA A 363 -19.50 -18.32 25.61
C ALA A 363 -18.95 -18.28 24.17
N PRO A 364 -19.52 -19.08 23.24
CA PRO A 364 -18.98 -19.25 21.90
C PRO A 364 -19.05 -17.97 21.06
N LEU A 365 -20.01 -17.09 21.33
CA LEU A 365 -20.21 -15.80 20.63
C LEU A 365 -19.46 -14.64 21.30
N SER A 366 -18.62 -14.89 22.30
CA SER A 366 -17.79 -13.82 22.86
C SER A 366 -16.70 -13.42 21.87
N LEU A 367 -16.32 -12.13 21.89
CA LEU A 367 -15.22 -11.59 21.09
C LEU A 367 -13.95 -12.43 21.22
N GLN A 368 -13.67 -12.86 22.45
CA GLN A 368 -12.50 -13.68 22.78
C GLN A 368 -12.57 -15.08 22.16
N SER A 369 -13.72 -15.75 22.25
CA SER A 369 -13.93 -17.07 21.65
C SER A 369 -13.88 -17.01 20.12
N GLU A 370 -14.44 -15.97 19.51
CA GLU A 370 -14.36 -15.74 18.07
C GLU A 370 -12.92 -15.51 17.59
N TYR A 371 -12.16 -14.64 18.28
CA TYR A 371 -10.75 -14.44 17.98
C TYR A 371 -9.92 -15.72 18.13
N SER A 372 -10.18 -16.49 19.20
CA SER A 372 -9.47 -17.76 19.45
C SER A 372 -9.76 -18.79 18.36
N ARG A 373 -11.01 -18.85 17.88
CA ARG A 373 -11.42 -19.70 16.75
C ARG A 373 -10.71 -19.28 15.47
N LEU A 374 -10.76 -18.00 15.12
CA LEU A 374 -10.10 -17.47 13.92
C LEU A 374 -8.59 -17.69 13.97
N SER A 375 -7.94 -17.47 15.12
CA SER A 375 -6.51 -17.70 15.30
C SER A 375 -6.13 -19.17 15.09
N ALA A 376 -6.94 -20.11 15.60
CA ALA A 376 -6.75 -21.53 15.35
C ALA A 376 -6.91 -21.89 13.86
N ASP A 377 -7.92 -21.32 13.19
CA ASP A 377 -8.14 -21.53 11.76
C ASP A 377 -6.97 -20.98 10.93
N PHE A 378 -6.44 -19.81 11.27
CA PHE A 378 -5.25 -19.22 10.63
C PHE A 378 -3.99 -20.04 10.86
N LEU A 379 -3.75 -20.56 12.08
CA LEU A 379 -2.63 -21.46 12.37
C LEU A 379 -2.73 -22.76 11.56
N ALA A 380 -3.93 -23.33 11.45
CA ALA A 380 -4.18 -24.52 10.65
C ALA A 380 -3.99 -24.25 9.14
N ALA A 381 -4.39 -23.07 8.67
CA ALA A 381 -4.16 -22.64 7.29
C ALA A 381 -2.67 -22.47 7.00
N LEU A 382 -1.91 -21.81 7.89
CA LEU A 382 -0.45 -21.65 7.76
C LEU A 382 0.28 -22.99 7.76
N SER A 383 -0.15 -23.94 8.60
CA SER A 383 0.43 -25.29 8.62
C SER A 383 0.21 -26.03 7.30
N ARG A 384 -0.98 -25.88 6.69
CA ARG A 384 -1.29 -26.45 5.37
C ARG A 384 -0.54 -25.74 4.24
N TRP A 385 -0.40 -24.43 4.34
CA TRP A 385 0.42 -23.65 3.41
C TRP A 385 1.87 -24.16 3.43
N GLU A 386 2.44 -24.36 4.61
CA GLU A 386 3.80 -24.91 4.76
C GLU A 386 3.92 -26.31 4.15
N GLN A 387 3.02 -27.22 4.48
CA GLN A 387 3.03 -28.58 3.91
C GLN A 387 2.98 -28.59 2.37
N HIS A 388 2.27 -27.64 1.77
CA HIS A 388 2.05 -27.61 0.32
C HIS A 388 3.14 -26.82 -0.43
N PHE A 389 3.58 -25.68 0.10
CA PHE A 389 4.45 -24.73 -0.60
C PHE A 389 5.91 -24.71 -0.14
N HIS A 390 6.23 -25.18 1.08
CA HIS A 390 7.57 -25.00 1.69
C HIS A 390 8.75 -25.42 0.80
N ARG A 391 8.57 -26.47 -0.03
CA ARG A 391 9.61 -26.99 -0.94
C ARG A 391 9.73 -26.25 -2.28
N TYR A 392 8.76 -25.40 -2.60
CA TYR A 392 8.63 -24.75 -3.91
C TYR A 392 8.85 -23.24 -3.86
N VAL A 393 8.85 -22.65 -2.66
CA VAL A 393 9.02 -21.21 -2.46
C VAL A 393 10.47 -20.84 -2.15
N GLY A 394 10.85 -19.61 -2.51
CA GLY A 394 12.15 -19.04 -2.18
C GLY A 394 12.26 -18.65 -0.70
N SER A 395 13.48 -18.37 -0.25
CA SER A 395 13.76 -17.96 1.13
C SER A 395 13.08 -16.64 1.51
N ASP A 396 12.90 -15.74 0.53
CA ASP A 396 12.17 -14.48 0.65
C ASP A 396 10.70 -14.67 1.07
N ILE A 397 10.02 -15.67 0.49
CA ILE A 397 8.63 -16.00 0.81
C ILE A 397 8.56 -16.80 2.12
N LEU A 398 9.56 -17.64 2.41
CA LEU A 398 9.66 -18.33 3.71
C LEU A 398 9.84 -17.34 4.87
N ALA A 399 10.65 -16.30 4.68
CA ALA A 399 10.77 -15.23 5.67
C ALA A 399 9.42 -14.54 5.92
N LEU A 400 8.65 -14.27 4.85
CA LEU A 400 7.28 -13.77 4.99
C LEU A 400 6.41 -14.78 5.76
N TYR A 401 6.51 -16.08 5.49
CA TYR A 401 5.73 -17.12 6.19
C TYR A 401 5.96 -17.11 7.70
N TYR A 402 7.23 -17.07 8.13
CA TYR A 402 7.58 -16.96 9.55
C TYR A 402 7.10 -15.63 10.14
N PHE A 403 7.14 -14.55 9.36
CA PHE A 403 6.57 -13.26 9.77
C PHE A 403 5.05 -13.32 9.94
N VAL A 404 4.30 -13.98 9.05
CA VAL A 404 2.84 -14.14 9.20
C VAL A 404 2.51 -14.90 10.49
N ARG A 405 3.28 -15.93 10.81
CA ARG A 405 3.15 -16.64 12.10
C ARG A 405 3.50 -15.75 13.29
N LEU A 406 4.55 -14.94 13.15
CA LEU A 406 4.98 -13.98 14.17
C LEU A 406 3.87 -12.95 14.44
N GLN A 407 3.31 -12.34 13.39
CA GLN A 407 2.18 -11.42 13.47
C GLN A 407 1.00 -12.07 14.21
N LEU A 408 0.67 -13.32 13.89
CA LEU A 408 -0.43 -14.03 14.53
C LEU A 408 -0.21 -14.29 16.02
N ILE A 409 1.02 -14.60 16.43
CA ILE A 409 1.40 -14.89 17.83
C ILE A 409 1.62 -13.61 18.64
N CYS A 410 2.02 -12.51 18.01
CA CYS A 410 2.23 -11.21 18.63
C CYS A 410 1.33 -10.15 17.99
N PRO A 411 0.04 -10.06 18.37
CA PRO A 411 -0.89 -9.09 17.79
C PRO A 411 -0.47 -7.63 18.01
N ASP A 412 0.23 -7.36 19.10
CA ASP A 412 0.70 -6.03 19.49
C ASP A 412 1.96 -5.59 18.73
N ILE A 413 2.49 -6.39 17.81
CA ILE A 413 3.71 -6.07 17.06
C ILE A 413 3.61 -4.72 16.31
N GLY A 414 2.39 -4.28 15.97
CA GLY A 414 2.11 -3.01 15.32
C GLY A 414 2.41 -1.76 16.17
N SER A 415 2.53 -1.88 17.50
CA SER A 415 2.86 -0.75 18.38
C SER A 415 4.37 -0.60 18.63
N LEU A 416 5.15 -1.66 18.38
CA LEU A 416 6.60 -1.69 18.63
C LEU A 416 7.39 -0.59 17.91
N PRO A 417 7.12 -0.22 16.65
CA PRO A 417 7.85 0.87 16.00
C PRO A 417 7.71 2.19 16.75
N ARG A 418 6.52 2.47 17.30
CA ARG A 418 6.28 3.69 18.08
C ARG A 418 7.03 3.66 19.41
N LEU A 419 7.03 2.52 20.09
CA LEU A 419 7.80 2.30 21.33
C LEU A 419 9.32 2.44 21.11
N ALA A 420 9.80 2.02 19.94
CA ALA A 420 11.18 2.19 19.50
C ALA A 420 11.54 3.62 19.09
N GLY A 421 10.56 4.52 18.96
CA GLY A 421 10.75 5.88 18.47
C GLY A 421 11.01 5.95 16.96
N TYR A 422 10.55 4.97 16.19
CA TYR A 422 10.56 5.00 14.74
C TYR A 422 9.44 5.88 14.20
N GLY A 423 9.75 6.74 13.23
CA GLY A 423 8.79 7.65 12.61
C GLY A 423 8.34 8.83 13.47
N THR A 424 8.85 8.99 14.69
CA THR A 424 8.63 10.19 15.53
C THR A 424 9.71 11.23 15.27
N VAL A 425 9.34 12.40 14.74
CA VAL A 425 10.23 13.56 14.67
C VAL A 425 10.60 13.95 16.11
N PRO A 426 11.89 14.19 16.44
CA PRO A 426 12.23 14.79 17.73
C PRO A 426 11.47 16.11 17.83
N ALA A 427 10.60 16.25 18.83
CA ALA A 427 9.76 17.42 19.01
C ALA A 427 10.63 18.68 19.21
N CYS A 428 10.92 19.40 18.12
CA CYS A 428 11.20 20.82 18.21
C CYS A 428 9.89 21.51 18.62
N SER A 429 9.96 22.30 19.70
CA SER A 429 8.87 23.09 20.32
C SER A 429 7.98 22.38 21.35
N GLY A 430 8.43 22.40 22.61
CA GLY A 430 7.74 23.22 23.62
C GLY A 430 6.30 22.90 23.99
N ARG A 431 5.92 21.62 24.15
CA ARG A 431 4.85 21.24 25.06
C ARG A 431 5.13 19.85 25.60
N GLN A 432 5.73 19.81 26.79
CA GLN A 432 5.78 18.60 27.61
C GLN A 432 4.33 18.19 27.92
N CYS A 433 3.80 17.21 27.19
CA CYS A 433 2.75 16.38 27.75
C CYS A 433 3.39 15.54 28.85
N SER A 434 3.30 16.07 30.07
CA SER A 434 3.55 15.37 31.30
C SER A 434 2.48 14.29 31.50
N SER A 435 2.67 13.13 30.89
CA SER A 435 2.26 11.87 31.49
C SER A 435 3.43 10.90 31.33
N ALA A 436 4.14 10.67 32.44
CA ALA A 436 5.05 9.56 32.59
C ALA A 436 4.23 8.26 32.69
N GLU A 437 3.54 7.91 31.60
CA GLU A 437 3.03 6.56 31.41
C GLU A 437 4.25 5.70 31.14
N ARG A 438 4.52 4.74 32.04
CA ARG A 438 5.54 3.72 31.80
C ARG A 438 5.31 3.14 30.41
N PRO A 439 6.35 2.92 29.59
CA PRO A 439 6.17 2.30 28.29
C PRO A 439 5.38 1.00 28.53
N GLU A 440 4.23 0.87 27.86
CA GLU A 440 3.41 -0.33 27.95
C GLU A 440 4.32 -1.53 27.70
N GLN A 441 4.53 -2.34 28.75
CA GLN A 441 5.44 -3.47 28.66
C GLN A 441 4.70 -4.58 27.92
N ILE A 442 4.93 -4.66 26.61
CA ILE A 442 4.40 -5.74 25.78
C ILE A 442 5.18 -7.00 26.13
N ASP A 443 4.47 -7.99 26.65
CA ASP A 443 5.02 -9.30 26.96
C ASP A 443 5.11 -10.15 25.68
N ILE A 444 6.34 -10.44 25.27
CA ILE A 444 6.63 -11.18 24.04
C ILE A 444 6.79 -12.68 24.36
N PRO A 445 5.99 -13.58 23.73
CA PRO A 445 6.14 -15.03 23.91
C PRO A 445 7.49 -15.54 23.41
N ASP A 446 8.05 -16.59 24.04
CA ASP A 446 9.33 -17.21 23.61
C ASP A 446 9.26 -17.68 22.15
N LYS A 447 8.13 -18.25 21.73
CA LYS A 447 7.90 -18.68 20.34
C LYS A 447 7.96 -17.53 19.32
N ALA A 448 7.63 -16.31 19.73
CA ALA A 448 7.75 -15.13 18.87
C ALA A 448 9.23 -14.78 18.64
N MET A 449 10.09 -14.99 19.65
CA MET A 449 11.54 -14.85 19.50
C MET A 449 12.07 -15.87 18.49
N ASP A 450 11.69 -17.14 18.61
CA ASP A 450 12.14 -18.20 17.70
C ASP A 450 11.73 -17.92 16.24
N LEU A 451 10.51 -17.41 16.03
CA LEU A 451 10.04 -17.01 14.70
C LEU A 451 10.78 -15.79 14.16
N ALA A 452 11.10 -14.80 15.01
CA ALA A 452 11.89 -13.65 14.59
C ALA A 452 13.30 -14.07 14.13
N TRP A 453 13.90 -15.06 14.77
CA TRP A 453 15.17 -15.67 14.32
C TRP A 453 15.02 -16.33 12.97
N LEU A 454 13.98 -17.13 12.77
CA LEU A 454 13.73 -17.78 11.47
C LEU A 454 13.49 -16.75 10.35
N VAL A 455 12.85 -15.61 10.64
CA VAL A 455 12.75 -14.52 9.65
C VAL A 455 14.14 -14.04 9.23
N LEU A 456 15.05 -13.82 10.19
CA LEU A 456 16.42 -13.42 9.89
C LEU A 456 17.16 -14.51 9.11
N ASP A 457 17.13 -15.76 9.54
CA ASP A 457 17.84 -16.88 8.90
C ASP A 457 17.44 -17.05 7.43
N HIS A 458 16.16 -16.80 7.10
CA HIS A 458 15.67 -16.89 5.72
C HIS A 458 15.89 -15.60 4.90
N CYS A 459 16.22 -14.49 5.55
CA CYS A 459 16.68 -13.26 4.91
C CYS A 459 18.21 -13.20 4.76
N ASP A 460 18.95 -13.87 5.65
CA ASP A 460 20.42 -13.98 5.67
C ASP A 460 20.89 -14.85 4.51
N GLY A 461 20.85 -14.25 3.33
CA GLY A 461 21.50 -14.75 2.15
C GLY A 461 22.67 -13.83 1.84
N ASN A 462 23.89 -14.35 1.97
CA ASN A 462 25.09 -13.86 1.26
C ASN A 462 24.91 -13.80 -0.29
N SER A 463 23.70 -14.00 -0.80
CA SER A 463 23.34 -13.80 -2.19
C SER A 463 23.61 -12.35 -2.57
N GLN A 464 24.59 -12.16 -3.45
CA GLN A 464 24.80 -10.93 -4.22
C GLN A 464 23.64 -10.65 -5.22
N ASP A 465 22.54 -11.38 -5.10
CA ASP A 465 21.38 -11.28 -5.98
C ASP A 465 20.67 -9.94 -5.75
N LEU A 466 20.86 -9.03 -6.70
CA LEU A 466 20.25 -7.70 -6.73
C LEU A 466 18.72 -7.79 -6.68
N GLN A 467 18.13 -8.85 -7.22
CA GLN A 467 16.66 -9.02 -7.24
C GLN A 467 16.11 -9.25 -5.83
N ARG A 468 16.80 -10.03 -5.01
CA ARG A 468 16.41 -10.25 -3.60
C ARG A 468 16.45 -8.96 -2.77
N ARG A 469 17.38 -8.05 -3.07
CA ARG A 469 17.49 -6.77 -2.36
C ARG A 469 16.32 -5.84 -2.65
N MET A 470 15.63 -6.05 -3.77
CA MET A 470 14.46 -5.27 -4.17
C MET A 470 13.14 -5.89 -3.69
N VAL A 471 13.13 -6.94 -2.87
CA VAL A 471 11.87 -7.51 -2.38
C VAL A 471 11.19 -6.56 -1.39
N VAL A 472 9.94 -6.16 -1.69
CA VAL A 472 9.28 -5.02 -1.03
C VAL A 472 8.85 -5.28 0.41
N TRP A 473 8.61 -6.54 0.80
CA TRP A 473 8.18 -6.88 2.16
C TRP A 473 9.34 -7.08 3.14
N ILE A 474 10.54 -7.42 2.64
CA ILE A 474 11.68 -7.85 3.48
C ILE A 474 12.12 -6.77 4.48
N PRO A 475 12.32 -5.49 4.10
CA PRO A 475 12.73 -4.45 5.04
C PRO A 475 11.77 -4.33 6.24
N VAL A 476 10.46 -4.41 5.95
CA VAL A 476 9.40 -4.25 6.95
C VAL A 476 9.38 -5.46 7.90
N ILE A 477 9.38 -6.69 7.37
CA ILE A 477 9.29 -7.88 8.22
C ILE A 477 10.55 -8.08 9.08
N LEU A 478 11.74 -7.73 8.55
CA LEU A 478 12.99 -7.78 9.31
C LEU A 478 13.00 -6.77 10.43
N PHE A 479 12.60 -5.52 10.13
CA PHE A 479 12.55 -4.48 11.13
C PHE A 479 11.60 -4.85 12.27
N TYR A 480 10.38 -5.33 11.95
CA TYR A 480 9.42 -5.75 12.98
C TYR A 480 9.91 -6.96 13.77
N SER A 481 10.57 -7.93 13.12
CA SER A 481 11.18 -9.08 13.81
C SER A 481 12.28 -8.64 14.77
N ALA A 482 13.13 -7.70 14.37
CA ALA A 482 14.15 -7.12 15.23
C ALA A 482 13.54 -6.39 16.45
N LEU A 483 12.40 -5.71 16.26
CA LEU A 483 11.70 -5.05 17.36
C LEU A 483 11.09 -6.04 18.35
N VAL A 484 10.61 -7.20 17.90
CA VAL A 484 10.16 -8.30 18.78
C VAL A 484 11.33 -8.79 19.63
N VAL A 485 12.49 -9.03 19.01
CA VAL A 485 13.72 -9.42 19.70
C VAL A 485 14.12 -8.38 20.74
N TRP A 486 14.14 -7.10 20.35
CA TRP A 486 14.44 -5.98 21.24
C TRP A 486 13.51 -5.96 22.44
N GLN A 487 12.19 -5.99 22.22
CA GLN A 487 11.20 -5.88 23.30
C GLN A 487 11.29 -7.07 24.27
N LYS A 488 11.54 -8.29 23.75
CA LYS A 488 11.74 -9.49 24.57
C LYS A 488 12.98 -9.39 25.45
N LEU A 489 14.11 -8.95 24.89
CA LEU A 489 15.37 -8.79 25.62
C LEU A 489 15.31 -7.63 26.62
N TYR A 490 14.68 -6.52 26.25
CA TYR A 490 14.51 -5.35 27.11
C TYR A 490 13.60 -5.63 28.31
N SER A 491 12.60 -6.50 28.13
CA SER A 491 11.68 -6.89 29.19
C SER A 491 12.19 -8.01 30.10
N GLN A 492 13.31 -8.66 29.78
CA GLN A 492 13.85 -9.74 30.59
C GLN A 492 14.51 -9.23 31.87
N PRO A 493 14.20 -9.83 33.03
CA PRO A 493 14.94 -9.52 34.25
C PRO A 493 16.40 -9.97 34.11
N PHE A 494 17.33 -9.17 34.63
CA PHE A 494 18.79 -9.43 34.55
C PHE A 494 19.23 -10.81 35.06
N THR A 495 18.39 -11.49 35.84
CA THR A 495 18.64 -12.82 36.40
C THR A 495 18.35 -13.97 35.42
N ASP A 496 17.73 -13.72 34.26
CA ASP A 496 17.26 -14.75 33.32
C ASP A 496 17.65 -14.43 31.85
N LEU A 497 18.95 -14.20 31.62
CA LEU A 497 19.55 -13.86 30.31
C LEU A 497 19.62 -15.06 29.35
N LYS A 498 18.50 -15.77 29.14
CA LYS A 498 18.42 -16.95 28.28
C LYS A 498 18.74 -16.66 26.81
N TYR A 499 18.53 -15.42 26.35
CA TYR A 499 18.55 -15.03 24.93
C TYR A 499 19.70 -14.10 24.53
N GLY A 500 20.67 -13.88 25.41
CA GLY A 500 21.85 -13.05 25.12
C GLY A 500 21.63 -11.55 25.35
N SER A 501 22.34 -10.72 24.57
CA SER A 501 22.38 -9.26 24.75
C SER A 501 21.77 -8.51 23.56
N LEU A 502 21.40 -7.24 23.75
CA LEU A 502 20.89 -6.37 22.68
C LEU A 502 21.84 -6.20 21.49
N LYS A 503 23.13 -6.57 21.60
CA LYS A 503 24.09 -6.58 20.48
C LYS A 503 23.62 -7.44 19.29
N VAL A 504 22.78 -8.41 19.58
CA VAL A 504 22.17 -9.34 18.63
C VAL A 504 21.29 -8.63 17.58
N LEU A 505 20.79 -7.42 17.88
CA LEU A 505 20.10 -6.56 16.89
C LEU A 505 21.01 -6.11 15.74
N GLY A 506 22.34 -6.17 15.93
CA GLY A 506 23.31 -5.84 14.89
C GLY A 506 23.16 -6.69 13.63
N MET A 507 22.78 -7.97 13.76
CA MET A 507 22.58 -8.85 12.60
C MET A 507 21.40 -8.38 11.73
N TYR A 508 20.27 -8.01 12.35
CA TYR A 508 19.12 -7.45 11.62
C TYR A 508 19.46 -6.11 10.96
N LYS A 509 20.18 -5.25 11.68
CA LYS A 509 20.63 -3.95 11.17
C LYS A 509 21.52 -4.13 9.94
N ASP A 510 22.48 -5.05 10.00
CA ASP A 510 23.41 -5.31 8.90
C ASP A 510 22.68 -5.83 7.66
N GLU A 511 21.67 -6.69 7.81
CA GLU A 511 20.83 -7.11 6.68
C GLU A 511 19.99 -5.97 6.09
N ILE A 512 19.31 -5.19 6.94
CA ILE A 512 18.49 -4.04 6.49
C ILE A 512 19.35 -3.02 5.74
N ALA A 513 20.58 -2.77 6.21
CA ALA A 513 21.50 -1.81 5.60
C ALA A 513 22.01 -2.23 4.21
N LYS A 514 21.94 -3.52 3.85
CA LYS A 514 22.30 -4.01 2.49
C LYS A 514 21.24 -3.67 1.44
N MET A 515 20.02 -3.31 1.87
CA MET A 515 18.90 -3.05 0.97
C MET A 515 18.86 -1.57 0.58
N PRO A 516 18.48 -1.26 -0.67
CA PRO A 516 18.57 0.11 -1.20
C PRO A 516 17.38 1.00 -0.82
N TRP A 517 16.39 0.49 -0.08
CA TRP A 517 15.15 1.21 0.19
C TRP A 517 15.34 2.44 1.09
N PRO A 518 14.63 3.56 0.85
CA PRO A 518 14.78 4.77 1.63
C PRO A 518 14.51 4.59 3.14
N CYS A 519 13.60 3.70 3.53
CA CYS A 519 13.30 3.41 4.93
C CYS A 519 14.42 2.64 5.65
N CYS A 520 15.29 1.91 4.93
CA CYS A 520 16.27 1.02 5.53
C CYS A 520 17.27 1.75 6.42
N LYS A 521 17.76 2.93 6.00
CA LYS A 521 18.67 3.75 6.81
C LYS A 521 18.05 4.11 8.16
N ALA A 522 16.80 4.55 8.16
CA ALA A 522 16.08 4.94 9.37
C ALA A 522 15.78 3.75 10.29
N MET A 523 15.44 2.60 9.71
CA MET A 523 15.23 1.35 10.43
C MET A 523 16.55 0.91 11.10
N ALA A 524 17.66 0.90 10.37
CA ALA A 524 19.00 0.58 10.88
C ALA A 524 19.44 1.56 11.99
N ASP A 525 19.28 2.87 11.79
CA ASP A 525 19.58 3.89 12.80
C ASP A 525 18.75 3.69 14.07
N THR A 526 17.50 3.22 13.93
CA THR A 526 16.64 2.91 15.07
C THR A 526 17.17 1.72 15.84
N LEU A 527 17.53 0.62 15.17
CA LEU A 527 18.13 -0.54 15.82
C LEU A 527 19.45 -0.19 16.51
N ASP A 528 20.29 0.66 15.89
CA ASP A 528 21.53 1.17 16.49
C ASP A 528 21.29 1.96 17.78
N ARG A 529 20.23 2.77 17.83
CA ARG A 529 19.85 3.49 19.06
C ARG A 529 19.39 2.53 20.15
N LEU A 530 18.65 1.48 19.78
CA LEU A 530 18.15 0.48 20.73
C LEU A 530 19.28 -0.38 21.30
N MET A 531 20.31 -0.70 20.51
CA MET A 531 21.50 -1.45 20.96
C MET A 531 22.33 -0.71 22.04
N LYS A 532 22.21 0.62 22.10
CA LYS A 532 22.95 1.49 23.03
C LYS A 532 22.22 1.76 24.34
N ARG A 533 20.94 1.35 24.43
CA ARG A 533 20.17 1.40 25.68
C ARG A 533 20.52 0.20 26.54
#